data_AF-A0A3M1MZ15-F1
#
_entry.id   AF-A0A3M1MZ15-F1
#
_cell.length_a   1.000
_cell.length_b   1.000
_cell.length_c   1.000
_cell.angle_alpha   90.00
_cell.angle_beta   90.00
_cell.angle_gamma   90.00
#
_symmetry.space_group_name_H-M   'P 1'
#
loop_
_entity.id
_entity.type
_entity.pdbx_description
1 polymer ?
#
loop_
_entity_poly.entity_id
_entity_poly.type
_entity_poly.pdbx_seq_one_letter_code
_entity_poly.pdbx_strand_id
1 'polypeptide(L)'
;MSTQKQTQREKRWRQARRYTPEVLALARQALEDVRAGTPVTEALRRHPLPQGGHIGKHALVAAYRDLVARGIWESDPGLLARIRMKPTRTLSGVTTVTVLTKPYPCPGKCIFCPTDVRMPKSYLPDEPGAMRGLQHDFDPYEQVRARLEALHAVGHPTNKIELLILGGTWSAYRRDYREWFIRRCFDALNGVEAETLEEAQRINETAEHRNVGLVIETRPDHVTPRELAHLRTLGVTKVQMGAQSLDDHILRLNQRGHTLAETRHAVAMLRAAGFKIVLHW
;
A
#
# COMPACT_ATOMS: atom_id res chain seq x y z
N MET A 1 29.35 -0.75 1.54
CA MET A 1 29.19 0.03 0.28
C MET A 1 27.72 0.26 -0.15
N SER A 2 26.71 -0.45 0.38
CA SER A 2 25.29 -0.19 0.03
C SER A 2 24.65 0.95 0.83
N THR A 3 25.04 1.15 2.10
CA THR A 3 24.45 2.15 3.00
C THR A 3 24.59 3.58 2.48
N GLN A 4 25.79 3.98 2.00
CA GLN A 4 26.03 5.32 1.44
C GLN A 4 25.27 5.62 0.14
N LYS A 5 25.04 4.61 -0.72
CA LYS A 5 24.24 4.77 -1.95
C LYS A 5 22.74 4.92 -1.64
N GLN A 6 22.25 4.24 -0.60
CA GLN A 6 20.86 4.35 -0.12
C GLN A 6 20.61 5.74 0.48
N THR A 7 21.54 6.26 1.30
CA THR A 7 21.43 7.62 1.86
C THR A 7 21.49 8.73 0.81
N GLN A 8 22.28 8.58 -0.26
CA GLN A 8 22.33 9.56 -1.36
C GLN A 8 21.06 9.57 -2.20
N ARG A 9 20.43 8.40 -2.41
CA ARG A 9 19.18 8.28 -3.17
C ARG A 9 17.99 8.82 -2.37
N GLU A 10 17.95 8.57 -1.06
CA GLU A 10 17.00 9.20 -0.14
C GLU A 10 17.18 10.72 -0.06
N LYS A 11 18.43 11.21 0.01
CA LYS A 11 18.72 12.66 -0.02
C LYS A 11 18.27 13.30 -1.34
N ARG A 12 18.52 12.67 -2.49
CA ARG A 12 18.01 13.13 -3.80
C ARG A 12 16.48 13.11 -3.88
N TRP A 13 15.85 12.09 -3.33
CA TRP A 13 14.38 11.97 -3.29
C TRP A 13 13.73 13.02 -2.36
N ARG A 14 14.35 13.32 -1.21
CA ARG A 14 13.94 14.41 -0.30
C ARG A 14 14.23 15.80 -0.90
N GLN A 15 15.35 15.98 -1.61
CA GLN A 15 15.68 17.22 -2.31
C GLN A 15 14.74 17.51 -3.49
N ALA A 16 14.37 16.50 -4.28
CA ALA A 16 13.40 16.64 -5.37
C ALA A 16 11.97 17.00 -4.88
N ARG A 17 11.70 16.84 -3.58
CA ARG A 17 10.43 17.19 -2.91
C ARG A 17 10.50 18.46 -2.06
N ARG A 18 11.64 19.17 -2.02
CA ARG A 18 11.69 20.52 -1.47
C ARG A 18 11.07 21.47 -2.48
N TYR A 19 9.86 21.92 -2.18
CA TYR A 19 9.24 22.98 -2.95
C TYR A 19 10.04 24.25 -2.76
N THR A 20 10.69 24.74 -3.82
CA THR A 20 11.30 26.07 -3.76
C THR A 20 10.19 27.11 -3.61
N PRO A 21 10.47 28.28 -3.02
CA PRO A 21 9.51 29.37 -2.96
C PRO A 21 8.93 29.71 -4.34
N GLU A 22 9.75 29.63 -5.41
CA GLU A 22 9.26 29.87 -6.77
C GLU A 22 8.24 28.81 -7.22
N VAL A 23 8.51 27.53 -6.97
CA VAL A 23 7.57 26.44 -7.33
C VAL A 23 6.24 26.61 -6.60
N LEU A 24 6.25 27.02 -5.32
CA LEU A 24 5.01 27.28 -4.58
C LEU A 24 4.27 28.51 -5.09
N ALA A 25 4.98 29.57 -5.48
CA ALA A 25 4.37 30.77 -6.04
C ALA A 25 3.64 30.46 -7.36
N LEU A 26 4.31 29.76 -8.28
CA LEU A 26 3.71 29.34 -9.54
C LEU A 26 2.55 28.35 -9.31
N ALA A 27 2.66 27.45 -8.32
CA ALA A 27 1.59 26.54 -7.97
C ALA A 27 0.34 27.27 -7.45
N ARG A 28 0.51 28.36 -6.68
CA ARG A 28 -0.61 29.21 -6.22
C ARG A 28 -1.31 29.90 -7.38
N GLN A 29 -0.57 30.45 -8.34
CA GLN A 29 -1.14 31.04 -9.55
C GLN A 29 -1.94 30.02 -10.36
N ALA A 30 -1.37 28.82 -10.58
CA ALA A 30 -2.08 27.74 -11.24
C ALA A 30 -3.33 27.28 -10.47
N LEU A 31 -3.32 27.31 -9.13
CA LEU A 31 -4.51 26.99 -8.33
C LEU A 31 -5.63 28.01 -8.49
N GLU A 32 -5.31 29.30 -8.60
CA GLU A 32 -6.30 30.36 -8.86
C GLU A 32 -6.98 30.13 -10.22
N ASP A 33 -6.20 29.81 -11.26
CA ASP A 33 -6.75 29.45 -12.58
C ASP A 33 -7.71 28.25 -12.50
N VAL A 34 -7.32 27.21 -11.76
CA VAL A 34 -8.16 26.01 -11.56
C VAL A 34 -9.41 26.33 -10.75
N ARG A 35 -9.33 27.26 -9.80
CA ARG A 35 -10.48 27.72 -9.03
C ARG A 35 -11.44 28.54 -9.89
N ALA A 36 -10.92 29.32 -10.83
CA ALA A 36 -11.69 30.07 -11.83
C ALA A 36 -12.31 29.18 -12.93
N GLY A 37 -12.07 27.86 -12.91
CA GLY A 37 -12.68 26.89 -13.83
C GLY A 37 -11.76 26.38 -14.93
N THR A 38 -10.50 26.82 -14.98
CA THR A 38 -9.52 26.33 -15.97
C THR A 38 -9.18 24.86 -15.71
N PRO A 39 -9.13 24.00 -16.74
CA PRO A 39 -8.66 22.63 -16.59
C PRO A 39 -7.24 22.57 -16.01
N VAL A 40 -6.97 21.64 -15.09
CA VAL A 40 -5.67 21.53 -14.38
C VAL A 40 -4.48 21.43 -15.34
N THR A 41 -4.62 20.70 -16.44
CA THR A 41 -3.56 20.55 -17.44
C THR A 41 -3.23 21.87 -18.15
N GLU A 42 -4.24 22.71 -18.36
CA GLU A 42 -4.07 24.01 -19.01
C GLU A 42 -3.51 25.05 -18.04
N ALA A 43 -4.03 25.10 -16.82
CA ALA A 43 -3.49 25.94 -15.75
C ALA A 43 -2.00 25.67 -15.53
N LEU A 44 -1.59 24.40 -15.50
CA LEU A 44 -0.18 24.04 -15.38
C LEU A 44 0.67 24.52 -16.56
N ARG A 45 0.14 24.54 -17.79
CA ARG A 45 0.85 25.04 -18.99
C ARG A 45 1.04 26.55 -19.00
N ARG A 46 0.12 27.30 -18.38
CA ARG A 46 0.21 28.76 -18.26
C ARG A 46 1.34 29.22 -17.33
N HIS A 47 1.78 28.34 -16.42
CA HIS A 47 2.80 28.62 -15.41
C HIS A 47 3.99 27.65 -15.50
N PRO A 48 4.81 27.73 -16.58
CA PRO A 48 5.96 26.85 -16.77
C PRO A 48 7.08 27.15 -15.78
N LEU A 49 7.94 26.14 -15.54
CA LEU A 49 9.13 26.32 -14.70
C LEU A 49 10.22 27.12 -15.45
N PRO A 50 11.04 27.94 -14.75
CA PRO A 50 12.07 28.78 -15.39
C PRO A 50 13.12 28.00 -16.19
N GLN A 51 13.39 26.76 -15.81
CA GLN A 51 14.39 25.88 -16.44
C GLN A 51 13.77 24.94 -17.50
N GLY A 52 12.51 25.18 -17.88
CA GLY A 52 11.72 24.32 -18.74
C GLY A 52 10.95 23.23 -17.97
N GLY A 53 9.82 22.81 -18.55
CA GLY A 53 8.91 21.84 -17.92
C GLY A 53 7.78 22.50 -17.12
N HIS A 54 7.00 21.66 -16.44
CA HIS A 54 5.79 22.09 -15.74
C HIS A 54 5.80 21.62 -14.29
N ILE A 55 5.06 22.34 -13.45
CA ILE A 55 4.87 22.02 -12.05
C ILE A 55 4.16 20.66 -11.90
N GLY A 56 4.65 19.83 -10.98
CA GLY A 56 3.98 18.56 -10.64
C GLY A 56 2.70 18.80 -9.85
N LYS A 57 1.66 17.97 -10.06
CA LYS A 57 0.40 18.03 -9.30
C LYS A 57 0.57 17.98 -7.78
N HIS A 58 1.63 17.35 -7.27
CA HIS A 58 1.94 17.32 -5.83
C HIS A 58 2.26 18.72 -5.27
N ALA A 59 2.82 19.63 -6.08
CA ALA A 59 3.07 21.01 -5.67
C ALA A 59 1.76 21.83 -5.60
N LEU A 60 0.79 21.57 -6.50
CA LEU A 60 -0.56 22.14 -6.39
C LEU A 60 -1.22 21.71 -5.06
N VAL A 61 -1.13 20.43 -4.71
CA VAL A 61 -1.68 19.93 -3.43
C VAL A 61 -0.99 20.58 -2.23
N ALA A 62 0.34 20.71 -2.26
CA ALA A 62 1.09 21.37 -1.19
C ALA A 62 0.72 22.85 -1.04
N ALA A 63 0.66 23.60 -2.15
CA ALA A 63 0.26 25.01 -2.14
C ALA A 63 -1.18 25.19 -1.66
N TYR A 64 -2.11 24.34 -2.10
CA TYR A 64 -3.50 24.37 -1.66
C TYR A 64 -3.61 24.17 -0.14
N ARG A 65 -2.91 23.17 0.41
CA ARG A 65 -2.93 22.93 1.86
C ARG A 65 -2.31 24.06 2.67
N ASP A 66 -1.23 24.66 2.18
CA ASP A 66 -0.61 25.84 2.83
C ASP A 66 -1.58 27.03 2.86
N LEU A 67 -2.33 27.28 1.78
CA LEU A 67 -3.36 28.32 1.74
C LEU A 67 -4.50 28.05 2.74
N VAL A 68 -4.97 26.80 2.84
CA VAL A 68 -6.01 26.41 3.79
C VAL A 68 -5.51 26.49 5.23
N ALA A 69 -4.30 26.00 5.52
CA ALA A 69 -3.72 26.01 6.87
C ALA A 69 -3.48 27.45 7.40
N ARG A 70 -3.20 28.40 6.51
CA ARG A 70 -3.07 29.83 6.84
C ARG A 70 -4.41 30.56 6.97
N GLY A 71 -5.53 29.88 6.71
CA GLY A 71 -6.86 30.50 6.70
C GLY A 71 -7.11 31.46 5.53
N ILE A 72 -6.26 31.43 4.50
CA ILE A 72 -6.43 32.27 3.30
C ILE A 72 -7.58 31.71 2.45
N TRP A 73 -7.65 30.38 2.32
CA TRP A 73 -8.73 29.67 1.63
C TRP A 73 -9.50 28.77 2.59
N GLU A 74 -10.79 28.61 2.35
CA GLU A 74 -11.58 27.56 2.98
C GLU A 74 -11.25 26.20 2.37
N SER A 75 -11.45 25.14 3.15
CA SER A 75 -11.26 23.77 2.67
C SER A 75 -12.36 23.42 1.64
N ASP A 76 -11.96 23.20 0.40
CA ASP A 76 -12.79 22.73 -0.72
C ASP A 76 -12.36 21.30 -1.14
N PRO A 77 -13.11 20.26 -0.69
CA PRO A 77 -12.85 18.88 -1.10
C PRO A 77 -12.96 18.64 -2.61
N GLY A 78 -13.79 19.42 -3.32
CA GLY A 78 -13.99 19.32 -4.76
C GLY A 78 -12.77 19.81 -5.52
N LEU A 79 -12.22 20.96 -5.13
CA LEU A 79 -10.96 21.46 -5.70
C LEU A 79 -9.81 20.49 -5.43
N LEU A 80 -9.67 19.98 -4.20
CA LEU A 80 -8.65 19.00 -3.85
C LEU A 80 -8.76 17.72 -4.71
N ALA A 81 -9.98 17.27 -5.00
CA ALA A 81 -10.22 16.13 -5.89
C ALA A 81 -9.79 16.40 -7.34
N ARG A 82 -9.98 17.62 -7.87
CA ARG A 82 -9.55 17.99 -9.23
C ARG A 82 -8.02 18.02 -9.39
N ILE A 83 -7.31 18.53 -8.39
CA ILE A 83 -5.84 18.66 -8.42
C ILE A 83 -5.10 17.39 -8.03
N ARG A 84 -5.80 16.38 -7.50
CA ARG A 84 -5.25 15.07 -7.10
C ARG A 84 -4.60 14.33 -8.28
N MET A 85 -3.54 13.58 -7.97
CA MET A 85 -2.90 12.67 -8.93
C MET A 85 -3.64 11.32 -8.98
N LYS A 86 -3.91 10.79 -10.18
CA LYS A 86 -4.55 9.46 -10.39
C LYS A 86 -5.81 9.26 -9.52
N PRO A 87 -6.87 10.07 -9.72
CA PRO A 87 -8.06 10.07 -8.86
C PRO A 87 -8.76 8.70 -8.77
N THR A 88 -8.63 7.87 -9.81
CA THR A 88 -9.16 6.50 -9.88
C THR A 88 -8.74 5.60 -8.71
N ARG A 89 -7.59 5.87 -8.08
CA ARG A 89 -7.05 5.07 -6.96
C ARG A 89 -7.88 5.14 -5.67
N THR A 90 -8.77 6.11 -5.55
CA THR A 90 -9.51 6.39 -4.30
C THR A 90 -10.98 6.72 -4.56
N LEU A 91 -11.53 6.25 -5.69
CA LEU A 91 -12.92 6.52 -6.05
C LEU A 91 -13.92 5.94 -5.05
N SER A 92 -13.60 4.77 -4.46
CA SER A 92 -14.43 4.11 -3.45
C SER A 92 -14.39 4.80 -2.07
N GLY A 93 -13.60 5.86 -1.91
CA GLY A 93 -13.34 6.49 -0.61
C GLY A 93 -12.48 5.64 0.34
N VAL A 94 -11.92 4.52 -0.14
CA VAL A 94 -10.98 3.68 0.60
C VAL A 94 -9.63 3.72 -0.11
N THR A 95 -8.57 3.99 0.64
CA THR A 95 -7.21 4.10 0.11
C THR A 95 -6.41 2.85 0.43
N THR A 96 -5.89 2.22 -0.62
CA THR A 96 -5.12 1.00 -0.48
C THR A 96 -3.66 1.28 -0.08
N VAL A 97 -3.21 0.64 1.00
CA VAL A 97 -1.83 0.70 1.49
C VAL A 97 -1.23 -0.70 1.39
N THR A 98 -0.32 -0.86 0.43
CA THR A 98 0.38 -2.11 0.18
C THR A 98 1.72 -2.14 0.93
N VAL A 99 1.93 -3.18 1.70
CA VAL A 99 3.18 -3.48 2.43
C VAL A 99 3.68 -4.87 2.06
N LEU A 100 5.00 -5.07 2.06
CA LEU A 100 5.61 -6.37 1.81
C LEU A 100 6.25 -6.93 3.07
N THR A 101 6.06 -8.23 3.28
CA THR A 101 6.76 -8.99 4.32
C THR A 101 8.22 -9.24 3.95
N LYS A 102 9.05 -9.53 4.95
CA LYS A 102 10.46 -9.85 4.75
C LYS A 102 10.68 -11.11 3.90
N PRO A 103 11.87 -11.28 3.29
CA PRO A 103 12.28 -12.54 2.66
C PRO A 103 12.12 -13.71 3.62
N TYR A 104 11.46 -14.77 3.16
CA TYR A 104 11.16 -15.94 3.97
C TYR A 104 11.03 -17.18 3.08
N PRO A 105 11.50 -18.35 3.53
CA PRO A 105 11.38 -19.57 2.76
C PRO A 105 9.91 -19.91 2.52
N CYS A 106 9.55 -20.08 1.25
CA CYS A 106 8.26 -20.58 0.84
C CYS A 106 8.34 -22.10 0.68
N PRO A 107 7.37 -22.88 1.20
CA PRO A 107 7.36 -24.34 1.01
C PRO A 107 7.07 -24.77 -0.44
N GLY A 108 6.65 -23.84 -1.31
CA GLY A 108 6.32 -24.13 -2.70
C GLY A 108 7.55 -24.22 -3.61
N LYS A 109 7.50 -25.13 -4.59
CA LYS A 109 8.55 -25.36 -5.60
C LYS A 109 8.17 -24.86 -7.00
N CYS A 110 7.15 -24.00 -7.07
CA CYS A 110 6.59 -23.52 -8.33
C CYS A 110 7.66 -22.94 -9.27
N ILE A 111 7.68 -23.43 -10.51
CA ILE A 111 8.70 -23.10 -11.52
C ILE A 111 8.65 -21.63 -11.99
N PHE A 112 7.47 -21.01 -11.91
CA PHE A 112 7.26 -19.60 -12.31
C PHE A 112 7.57 -18.60 -11.19
N CYS A 113 7.79 -19.04 -9.95
CA CYS A 113 8.02 -18.11 -8.86
C CYS A 113 9.48 -17.64 -8.86
N PRO A 114 9.79 -16.38 -9.22
CA PRO A 114 11.15 -15.87 -9.09
C PRO A 114 11.62 -15.96 -7.63
N THR A 115 12.92 -16.13 -7.47
CA THR A 115 13.58 -16.19 -6.17
C THR A 115 14.74 -15.21 -6.18
N ASP A 116 14.62 -14.13 -5.42
CA ASP A 116 15.72 -13.24 -5.08
C ASP A 116 15.92 -13.32 -3.57
N VAL A 117 17.15 -13.52 -3.12
CA VAL A 117 17.48 -13.65 -1.68
C VAL A 117 17.09 -12.42 -0.85
N ARG A 118 16.93 -11.26 -1.51
CA ARG A 118 16.57 -9.99 -0.89
C ARG A 118 15.05 -9.77 -0.83
N MET A 119 14.25 -10.61 -1.49
CA MET A 119 12.82 -10.39 -1.66
C MET A 119 11.99 -11.56 -1.11
N PRO A 120 10.73 -11.34 -0.69
CA PRO A 120 9.80 -12.44 -0.51
C PRO A 120 9.58 -13.18 -1.83
N LYS A 121 9.24 -14.47 -1.73
CA LYS A 121 8.99 -15.34 -2.90
C LYS A 121 8.00 -14.68 -3.86
N SER A 122 8.27 -14.80 -5.16
CA SER A 122 7.49 -14.23 -6.27
C SER A 122 7.66 -12.72 -6.53
N TYR A 123 8.37 -11.98 -5.69
CA TYR A 123 8.57 -10.54 -5.88
C TYR A 123 9.99 -10.21 -6.33
N LEU A 124 10.12 -9.17 -7.15
CA LEU A 124 11.40 -8.70 -7.69
C LEU A 124 11.70 -7.25 -7.22
N PRO A 125 12.97 -6.90 -6.97
CA PRO A 125 13.33 -5.64 -6.31
C PRO A 125 13.07 -4.38 -7.16
N ASP A 126 12.86 -4.53 -8.46
CA ASP A 126 12.56 -3.47 -9.42
C ASP A 126 11.06 -3.16 -9.55
N GLU A 127 10.19 -4.01 -9.01
CA GLU A 127 8.75 -3.78 -8.98
C GLU A 127 8.40 -2.62 -8.04
N PRO A 128 7.53 -1.65 -8.41
CA PRO A 128 7.33 -0.45 -7.62
C PRO A 128 6.88 -0.69 -6.17
N GLY A 129 6.07 -1.71 -5.92
CA GLY A 129 5.63 -2.10 -4.57
C GLY A 129 6.76 -2.73 -3.77
N ALA A 130 7.45 -3.67 -4.38
CA ALA A 130 8.50 -4.45 -3.75
C ALA A 130 9.76 -3.62 -3.50
N MET A 131 10.10 -2.71 -4.42
CA MET A 131 11.17 -1.72 -4.26
C MET A 131 10.97 -0.86 -3.01
N ARG A 132 9.73 -0.47 -2.69
CA ARG A 132 9.44 0.29 -1.46
C ARG A 132 9.64 -0.57 -0.21
N GLY A 133 9.18 -1.82 -0.24
CA GLY A 133 9.42 -2.77 0.84
C GLY A 133 10.92 -2.92 1.12
N LEU A 134 11.71 -3.13 0.07
CA LEU A 134 13.16 -3.23 0.16
C LEU A 134 13.83 -1.93 0.65
N GLN A 135 13.38 -0.76 0.21
CA GLN A 135 13.91 0.53 0.67
C GLN A 135 13.75 0.77 2.16
N HIS A 136 12.70 0.20 2.77
CA HIS A 136 12.40 0.28 4.19
C HIS A 136 12.79 -1.00 4.94
N ASP A 137 13.67 -1.83 4.37
CA ASP A 137 14.14 -3.09 4.96
C ASP A 137 13.01 -4.02 5.44
N PHE A 138 11.86 -3.95 4.77
CA PHE A 138 10.63 -4.66 5.11
C PHE A 138 10.07 -4.38 6.51
N ASP A 139 10.42 -3.23 7.10
CA ASP A 139 9.82 -2.77 8.34
C ASP A 139 8.34 -2.39 8.10
N PRO A 140 7.38 -3.02 8.79
CA PRO A 140 5.95 -2.77 8.59
C PRO A 140 5.51 -1.34 8.94
N TYR A 141 6.08 -0.75 9.99
CA TYR A 141 5.71 0.58 10.45
C TYR A 141 6.17 1.64 9.45
N GLU A 142 7.44 1.57 9.04
CA GLU A 142 8.04 2.51 8.10
C GLU A 142 7.38 2.44 6.72
N GLN A 143 7.02 1.24 6.24
CA GLN A 143 6.29 1.07 4.98
C GLN A 143 4.91 1.74 5.02
N VAL A 144 4.14 1.57 6.09
CA VAL A 144 2.82 2.21 6.25
C VAL A 144 2.98 3.71 6.38
N ARG A 145 3.83 4.20 7.30
CA ARG A 145 4.07 5.62 7.55
C ARG A 145 4.48 6.36 6.27
N ALA A 146 5.50 5.85 5.57
CA ALA A 146 5.98 6.46 4.34
C ALA A 146 4.91 6.44 3.23
N ARG A 147 4.06 5.41 3.20
CA ARG A 147 2.97 5.33 2.23
C ARG A 147 1.86 6.33 2.52
N LEU A 148 1.47 6.50 3.79
CA LEU A 148 0.51 7.52 4.22
C LEU A 148 1.00 8.92 3.86
N GLU A 149 2.26 9.23 4.17
CA GLU A 149 2.88 10.52 3.81
C GLU A 149 2.86 10.77 2.29
N ALA A 150 3.20 9.75 1.50
CA ALA A 150 3.19 9.86 0.05
C ALA A 150 1.78 10.08 -0.53
N LEU A 151 0.77 9.42 0.03
CA LEU A 151 -0.64 9.56 -0.37
C LEU A 151 -1.18 10.93 0.04
N HIS A 152 -0.88 11.35 1.26
CA HIS A 152 -1.19 12.68 1.76
C HIS A 152 -0.59 13.72 0.80
N ALA A 153 0.71 13.67 0.48
CA ALA A 153 1.39 14.62 -0.39
C ALA A 153 0.77 14.80 -1.79
N VAL A 154 0.03 13.81 -2.30
CA VAL A 154 -0.65 13.88 -3.62
C VAL A 154 -2.16 14.05 -3.52
N GLY A 155 -2.68 14.29 -2.32
CA GLY A 155 -4.07 14.71 -2.07
C GLY A 155 -5.06 13.56 -1.95
N HIS A 156 -4.60 12.31 -1.75
CA HIS A 156 -5.48 11.19 -1.46
C HIS A 156 -5.94 11.23 0.00
N PRO A 157 -7.22 10.89 0.29
CA PRO A 157 -7.69 10.76 1.65
C PRO A 157 -7.05 9.53 2.29
N THR A 158 -6.77 9.58 3.58
CA THR A 158 -6.16 8.47 4.34
C THR A 158 -7.00 8.07 5.55
N ASN A 159 -8.23 8.56 5.64
CA ASN A 159 -9.12 8.29 6.77
C ASN A 159 -9.70 6.85 6.78
N LYS A 160 -9.76 6.20 5.61
CA LYS A 160 -10.16 4.81 5.45
C LYS A 160 -9.10 4.08 4.64
N ILE A 161 -8.43 3.12 5.26
CA ILE A 161 -7.33 2.35 4.69
C ILE A 161 -7.75 0.90 4.50
N GLU A 162 -7.38 0.32 3.35
CA GLU A 162 -7.32 -1.14 3.19
C GLU A 162 -5.85 -1.55 3.13
N LEU A 163 -5.38 -2.26 4.15
CA LEU A 163 -4.04 -2.82 4.19
C LEU A 163 -3.96 -4.08 3.32
N LEU A 164 -3.02 -4.08 2.37
CA LEU A 164 -2.66 -5.24 1.55
C LEU A 164 -1.28 -5.72 1.95
N ILE A 165 -1.22 -6.84 2.65
CA ILE A 165 0.03 -7.50 3.01
C ILE A 165 0.36 -8.50 1.91
N LEU A 166 1.39 -8.17 1.16
CA LEU A 166 1.88 -8.94 0.03
C LEU A 166 3.20 -9.64 0.35
N GLY A 167 3.51 -10.69 -0.40
CA GLY A 167 4.79 -11.37 -0.30
C GLY A 167 4.69 -12.84 -0.66
N GLY A 168 5.33 -13.69 0.16
CA GLY A 168 5.25 -15.13 -0.04
C GLY A 168 3.91 -15.70 0.41
N THR A 169 3.96 -16.92 0.95
CA THR A 169 2.79 -17.53 1.59
C THR A 169 2.67 -17.00 3.01
N TRP A 170 1.70 -16.11 3.30
CA TRP A 170 1.51 -15.53 4.63
C TRP A 170 1.50 -16.59 5.74
N SER A 171 0.78 -17.68 5.51
CA SER A 171 0.62 -18.78 6.46
C SER A 171 1.90 -19.61 6.70
N ALA A 172 2.96 -19.41 5.91
CA ALA A 172 4.27 -20.04 6.14
C ALA A 172 5.12 -19.28 7.18
N TYR A 173 4.84 -18.00 7.41
CA TYR A 173 5.55 -17.21 8.42
C TYR A 173 5.17 -17.67 9.83
N ARG A 174 6.12 -17.57 10.77
CA ARG A 174 5.85 -17.83 12.19
C ARG A 174 4.75 -16.89 12.72
N ARG A 175 3.94 -17.39 13.67
CA ARG A 175 2.79 -16.64 14.22
C ARG A 175 3.20 -15.36 14.93
N ASP A 176 4.28 -15.41 15.71
CA ASP A 176 4.85 -14.24 16.38
C ASP A 176 5.25 -13.14 15.41
N TYR A 177 5.88 -13.49 14.27
CA TYR A 177 6.19 -12.53 13.21
C TYR A 177 4.92 -11.94 12.59
N ARG A 178 3.90 -12.76 12.32
CA ARG A 178 2.64 -12.30 11.73
C ARG A 178 1.90 -11.32 12.63
N GLU A 179 1.79 -11.62 13.92
CA GLU A 179 1.17 -10.76 14.92
C GLU A 179 1.95 -9.46 15.10
N TRP A 180 3.28 -9.54 15.24
CA TRP A 180 4.15 -8.38 15.31
C TRP A 180 4.02 -7.49 14.07
N PHE A 181 4.03 -8.09 12.88
CA PHE A 181 3.99 -7.35 11.62
C PHE A 181 2.70 -6.56 11.49
N ILE A 182 1.56 -7.19 11.80
CA ILE A 182 0.26 -6.52 11.76
C ILE A 182 0.17 -5.46 12.86
N ARG A 183 0.61 -5.74 14.10
CA ARG A 183 0.63 -4.75 15.18
C ARG A 183 1.38 -3.49 14.75
N ARG A 184 2.59 -3.64 14.19
CA ARG A 184 3.39 -2.50 13.70
C ARG A 184 2.73 -1.73 12.54
N CYS A 185 1.99 -2.41 11.66
CA CYS A 185 1.18 -1.71 10.67
C CYS A 185 0.08 -0.87 11.33
N PHE A 186 -0.60 -1.40 12.35
CA PHE A 186 -1.59 -0.66 13.12
C PHE A 186 -0.97 0.51 13.90
N ASP A 187 0.19 0.31 14.54
CA ASP A 187 0.91 1.38 15.23
C ASP A 187 1.17 2.58 14.29
N ALA A 188 1.55 2.31 13.04
CA ALA A 188 1.76 3.36 12.04
C ALA A 188 0.47 4.05 11.59
N LEU A 189 -0.66 3.33 11.56
CA LEU A 189 -1.98 3.93 11.29
C LEU A 189 -2.47 4.76 12.49
N ASN A 190 -2.17 4.31 13.70
CA ASN A 190 -2.60 4.93 14.96
C ASN A 190 -1.74 6.14 15.34
N GLY A 191 -0.49 6.17 14.90
CA GLY A 191 0.50 7.18 15.31
C GLY A 191 1.05 6.99 16.72
N VAL A 192 0.73 5.87 17.37
CA VAL A 192 1.18 5.48 18.71
C VAL A 192 1.51 4.00 18.73
N GLU A 193 2.47 3.59 19.55
CA GLU A 193 2.84 2.18 19.70
C GLU A 193 1.95 1.50 20.75
N ALA A 194 1.41 0.33 20.40
CA ALA A 194 0.68 -0.52 21.32
C ALA A 194 1.56 -1.66 21.85
N GLU A 195 1.26 -2.13 23.06
CA GLU A 195 1.96 -3.28 23.65
C GLU A 195 1.55 -4.59 22.95
N THR A 196 0.27 -4.71 22.60
CA THR A 196 -0.32 -5.91 22.01
C THR A 196 -1.01 -5.62 20.69
N LEU A 197 -1.22 -6.67 19.88
CA LEU A 197 -2.01 -6.57 18.65
C LEU A 197 -3.46 -6.14 18.94
N GLU A 198 -4.08 -6.72 19.97
CA GLU A 198 -5.46 -6.41 20.36
C GLU A 198 -5.63 -4.94 20.76
N GLU A 199 -4.67 -4.41 21.52
CA GLU A 199 -4.64 -2.98 21.85
C GLU A 199 -4.49 -2.11 20.59
N ALA A 200 -3.58 -2.46 19.68
CA ALA A 200 -3.39 -1.73 18.43
C ALA A 200 -4.67 -1.70 17.58
N GLN A 201 -5.38 -2.83 17.51
CA GLN A 201 -6.66 -2.96 16.82
C GLN A 201 -7.74 -2.08 17.48
N ARG A 202 -7.86 -2.12 18.81
CA ARG A 202 -8.82 -1.31 19.57
C ARG A 202 -8.59 0.20 19.40
N ILE A 203 -7.34 0.66 19.45
CA ILE A 203 -7.00 2.06 19.18
C ILE A 203 -7.43 2.45 17.76
N ASN A 204 -7.26 1.53 16.79
CA ASN A 204 -7.54 1.82 15.40
C ASN A 204 -9.04 1.97 15.08
N GLU A 205 -9.94 1.46 15.93
CA GLU A 205 -11.39 1.60 15.75
C GLU A 205 -11.83 3.07 15.65
N THR A 206 -11.13 3.96 16.37
CA THR A 206 -11.40 5.40 16.43
C THR A 206 -10.27 6.27 15.89
N ALA A 207 -9.20 5.67 15.36
CA ALA A 207 -8.05 6.41 14.85
C ALA A 207 -8.38 7.27 13.62
N GLU A 208 -7.50 8.22 13.28
CA GLU A 208 -7.65 9.03 12.07
C GLU A 208 -7.57 8.15 10.81
N HIS A 209 -6.58 7.25 10.74
CA HIS A 209 -6.37 6.32 9.64
C HIS A 209 -6.94 4.94 9.97
N ARG A 210 -8.26 4.77 9.79
CA ARG A 210 -8.93 3.51 10.15
C ARG A 210 -8.67 2.43 9.12
N ASN A 211 -8.20 1.28 9.56
CA ASN A 211 -8.10 0.08 8.74
C ASN A 211 -9.49 -0.56 8.59
N VAL A 212 -10.13 -0.35 7.45
CA VAL A 212 -11.46 -0.89 7.15
C VAL A 212 -11.41 -2.23 6.42
N GLY A 213 -10.20 -2.71 6.10
CA GLY A 213 -10.00 -4.01 5.50
C GLY A 213 -8.54 -4.44 5.54
N LEU A 214 -8.30 -5.68 5.93
CA LEU A 214 -6.98 -6.30 5.90
C LEU A 214 -6.99 -7.48 4.92
N VAL A 215 -6.02 -7.48 4.02
CA VAL A 215 -5.84 -8.46 2.94
C VAL A 215 -4.50 -9.15 3.10
N ILE A 216 -4.49 -10.48 2.97
CA ILE A 216 -3.27 -11.31 2.95
C ILE A 216 -3.26 -12.20 1.70
N GLU A 217 -2.07 -12.64 1.30
CA GLU A 217 -1.86 -13.64 0.25
C GLU A 217 -1.47 -14.99 0.85
N THR A 218 -2.13 -16.07 0.43
CA THR A 218 -1.76 -17.43 0.85
C THR A 218 -2.03 -18.47 -0.23
N ARG A 219 -1.64 -19.72 0.04
CA ARG A 219 -1.86 -20.85 -0.85
C ARG A 219 -3.09 -21.66 -0.42
N PRO A 220 -3.76 -22.36 -1.36
CA PRO A 220 -4.88 -23.24 -1.02
C PRO A 220 -4.58 -24.26 0.08
N ASP A 221 -3.41 -24.90 0.03
CA ASP A 221 -2.96 -25.95 0.95
C ASP A 221 -2.70 -25.44 2.38
N HIS A 222 -2.68 -24.13 2.60
CA HIS A 222 -2.54 -23.53 3.94
C HIS A 222 -3.87 -23.08 4.56
N VAL A 223 -4.99 -23.22 3.84
CA VAL A 223 -6.30 -22.87 4.38
C VAL A 223 -6.81 -24.04 5.23
N THR A 224 -6.74 -23.89 6.54
CA THR A 224 -7.22 -24.90 7.51
C THR A 224 -8.08 -24.22 8.59
N PRO A 225 -8.97 -24.93 9.30
CA PRO A 225 -9.78 -24.32 10.37
C PRO A 225 -8.95 -23.58 11.43
N ARG A 226 -7.80 -24.15 11.83
CA ARG A 226 -6.88 -23.53 12.80
C ARG A 226 -6.22 -22.26 12.26
N GLU A 227 -5.91 -22.23 10.97
CA GLU A 227 -5.36 -21.03 10.33
C GLU A 227 -6.46 -19.96 10.20
N LEU A 228 -7.67 -20.32 9.79
CA LEU A 228 -8.79 -19.38 9.66
C LEU A 228 -9.14 -18.71 11.00
N ALA A 229 -9.16 -19.48 12.10
CA ALA A 229 -9.34 -18.92 13.43
C ALA A 229 -8.27 -17.88 13.77
N HIS A 230 -7.02 -18.14 13.41
CA HIS A 230 -5.93 -17.17 13.63
C HIS A 230 -6.02 -15.96 12.69
N LEU A 231 -6.39 -16.13 11.43
CA LEU A 231 -6.64 -15.00 10.53
C LEU A 231 -7.73 -14.07 11.09
N ARG A 232 -8.72 -14.62 11.82
CA ARG A 232 -9.72 -13.81 12.53
C ARG A 232 -9.11 -13.01 13.68
N THR A 233 -8.26 -13.59 14.51
CA THR A 233 -7.57 -12.83 15.59
C THR A 233 -6.70 -11.72 15.02
N LEU A 234 -6.13 -11.92 13.84
CA LEU A 234 -5.32 -10.92 13.14
C LEU A 234 -6.15 -9.76 12.53
N GLY A 235 -7.48 -9.88 12.45
CA GLY A 235 -8.35 -8.90 11.82
C GLY A 235 -8.42 -9.00 10.29
N VAL A 236 -8.03 -10.14 9.71
CA VAL A 236 -8.10 -10.36 8.25
C VAL A 236 -9.54 -10.36 7.78
N THR A 237 -9.79 -9.70 6.65
CA THR A 237 -11.13 -9.57 6.04
C THR A 237 -11.22 -10.18 4.65
N LYS A 238 -10.08 -10.30 3.96
CA LYS A 238 -9.97 -10.79 2.59
C LYS A 238 -8.72 -11.65 2.43
N VAL A 239 -8.86 -12.76 1.71
CA VAL A 239 -7.77 -13.65 1.36
C VAL A 239 -7.61 -13.67 -0.15
N GLN A 240 -6.41 -13.33 -0.61
CA GLN A 240 -5.97 -13.53 -1.97
C GLN A 240 -5.29 -14.89 -2.06
N MET A 241 -5.83 -15.78 -2.90
CA MET A 241 -5.40 -17.17 -2.96
C MET A 241 -4.90 -17.53 -4.35
N GLY A 242 -3.70 -18.11 -4.42
CA GLY A 242 -3.03 -18.44 -5.68
C GLY A 242 -3.52 -19.72 -6.33
N ALA A 243 -4.71 -19.70 -6.96
CA ALA A 243 -5.28 -20.82 -7.71
C ALA A 243 -4.52 -21.12 -9.01
N GLN A 244 -4.23 -20.11 -9.82
CA GLN A 244 -3.46 -20.12 -11.10
C GLN A 244 -4.04 -20.97 -12.24
N SER A 245 -4.61 -22.14 -11.94
CA SER A 245 -5.26 -23.01 -12.91
C SER A 245 -6.35 -23.86 -12.25
N LEU A 246 -7.33 -24.27 -13.06
CA LEU A 246 -8.40 -25.21 -12.73
C LEU A 246 -8.13 -26.55 -13.44
N ASP A 247 -6.92 -26.74 -13.97
CA ASP A 247 -6.48 -28.00 -14.58
C ASP A 247 -5.33 -28.58 -13.76
N ASP A 248 -5.59 -29.72 -13.12
CA ASP A 248 -4.60 -30.43 -12.33
C ASP A 248 -3.37 -30.86 -13.14
N HIS A 249 -3.51 -31.10 -14.45
CA HIS A 249 -2.37 -31.38 -15.32
C HIS A 249 -1.41 -30.18 -15.36
N ILE A 250 -1.94 -28.97 -15.58
CA ILE A 250 -1.16 -27.72 -15.61
C ILE A 250 -0.55 -27.44 -14.23
N LEU A 251 -1.32 -27.59 -13.15
CA LEU A 251 -0.82 -27.39 -11.78
C LEU A 251 0.36 -28.32 -11.45
N ARG A 252 0.30 -29.58 -11.88
CA ARG A 252 1.39 -30.57 -11.72
C ARG A 252 2.62 -30.19 -12.53
N LEU A 253 2.47 -29.86 -13.82
CA LEU A 253 3.58 -29.43 -14.68
C LEU A 253 4.32 -28.23 -14.07
N ASN A 254 3.56 -27.29 -13.50
CA ASN A 254 4.10 -26.07 -12.91
C ASN A 254 4.62 -26.24 -11.47
N GLN A 255 4.53 -27.44 -10.89
CA GLN A 255 4.91 -27.75 -9.52
C GLN A 255 4.26 -26.80 -8.49
N ARG A 256 2.96 -26.50 -8.67
CA ARG A 256 2.22 -25.56 -7.80
C ARG A 256 2.04 -26.06 -6.37
N GLY A 257 2.13 -27.38 -6.17
CA GLY A 257 2.05 -28.00 -4.85
C GLY A 257 0.65 -28.01 -4.24
N HIS A 258 -0.39 -27.92 -5.08
CA HIS A 258 -1.78 -28.14 -4.74
C HIS A 258 -2.57 -28.59 -5.97
N THR A 259 -3.80 -29.06 -5.75
CA THR A 259 -4.78 -29.54 -6.73
C THR A 259 -5.98 -28.60 -6.82
N LEU A 260 -6.78 -28.74 -7.87
CA LEU A 260 -8.08 -28.08 -8.00
C LEU A 260 -9.00 -28.45 -6.83
N ALA A 261 -8.97 -29.70 -6.39
CA ALA A 261 -9.78 -30.16 -5.26
C ALA A 261 -9.45 -29.38 -3.97
N GLU A 262 -8.16 -29.18 -3.68
CA GLU A 262 -7.70 -28.37 -2.54
C GLU A 262 -8.10 -26.90 -2.69
N THR A 263 -8.00 -26.33 -3.90
CA THR A 263 -8.51 -24.98 -4.19
C THR A 263 -10.00 -24.86 -3.92
N ARG A 264 -10.82 -25.81 -4.39
CA ARG A 264 -12.26 -25.83 -4.13
C ARG A 264 -12.57 -25.94 -2.64
N HIS A 265 -11.86 -26.81 -1.92
CA HIS A 265 -12.03 -26.99 -0.48
C HIS A 265 -11.66 -25.71 0.29
N ALA A 266 -10.54 -25.08 -0.05
CA ALA A 266 -10.10 -23.82 0.54
C ALA A 266 -11.10 -22.68 0.30
N VAL A 267 -11.66 -22.56 -0.91
CA VAL A 267 -12.72 -21.58 -1.20
C VAL A 267 -13.95 -21.83 -0.33
N ALA A 268 -14.40 -23.08 -0.21
CA ALA A 268 -15.56 -23.43 0.62
C ALA A 268 -15.34 -23.04 2.09
N MET A 269 -14.17 -23.36 2.65
CA MET A 269 -13.82 -23.00 4.02
C MET A 269 -13.73 -21.47 4.23
N LEU A 270 -13.09 -20.75 3.32
CA LEU A 270 -13.00 -19.29 3.39
C LEU A 270 -14.38 -18.63 3.34
N ARG A 271 -15.29 -19.13 2.49
CA ARG A 271 -16.68 -18.64 2.42
C ARG A 271 -17.43 -18.96 3.71
N ALA A 272 -17.34 -20.19 4.20
CA ALA A 272 -17.99 -20.61 5.46
C ALA A 272 -17.49 -19.79 6.65
N ALA A 273 -16.20 -19.43 6.67
CA ALA A 273 -15.63 -18.59 7.70
C ALA A 273 -15.86 -17.09 7.48
N GLY A 274 -16.55 -16.67 6.41
CA GLY A 274 -16.96 -15.28 6.16
C GLY A 274 -15.88 -14.35 5.59
N PHE A 275 -14.85 -14.88 4.92
CA PHE A 275 -13.80 -14.06 4.30
C PHE A 275 -14.19 -13.67 2.86
N LYS A 276 -13.81 -12.46 2.43
CA LYS A 276 -13.79 -12.11 1.01
C LYS A 276 -12.67 -12.90 0.31
N ILE A 277 -12.92 -13.37 -0.90
CA ILE A 277 -11.98 -14.22 -1.63
C ILE A 277 -11.64 -13.56 -2.96
N VAL A 278 -10.35 -13.54 -3.27
CA VAL A 278 -9.83 -13.20 -4.59
C VAL A 278 -8.95 -14.36 -5.02
N LEU A 279 -9.19 -14.88 -6.22
CA LEU A 279 -8.33 -15.89 -6.81
C LEU A 279 -7.34 -15.20 -7.75
N HIS A 280 -6.05 -15.44 -7.54
CA HIS A 280 -5.07 -15.18 -8.59
C HIS A 280 -5.13 -16.34 -9.56
N TRP A 281 -5.27 -16.00 -10.84
CA TRP A 281 -5.47 -16.90 -11.95
C TRP A 281 -4.42 -16.61 -13.01
#